data_AF-A0A2H1WE40-F1
#
_entry.id   AF-A0A2H1WE40-F1
#
_cell.length_a   1.000
_cell.length_b   1.000
_cell.length_c   1.000
_cell.angle_alpha   90.00
_cell.angle_beta   90.00
_cell.angle_gamma   90.00
#
_symmetry.space_group_name_H-M   'P 1'
#
loop_
_entity.id
_entity.type
_entity.pdbx_description
1 polymer ?
#
loop_
_entity_poly.entity_id
_entity_poly.type
_entity_poly.pdbx_seq_one_letter_code
_entity_poly.pdbx_strand_id
1 'polypeptide(L)'
;MYQENKITKEVYPTGQAGVNQLGGVFVNGRPLPDVVRKRIVELAIMGVRPCDISRQLLVSHGCVSKILTRFYETGSIRPGSIGGSKTKLAWSAKALESA
;
A
#
# COMPACT_ATOMS: atom_id res chain seq x y z
N MET A 1 13.45 -21.55 6.99
CA MET A 1 14.21 -20.81 5.95
C MET A 1 13.45 -19.57 5.48
N TYR A 2 12.99 -18.72 6.39
CA TYR A 2 12.67 -17.33 6.06
C TYR A 2 13.66 -16.52 6.88
N GLN A 3 14.61 -15.89 6.20
CA GLN A 3 15.54 -14.98 6.87
C GLN A 3 14.72 -13.93 7.60
N GLU A 4 15.03 -13.71 8.87
CA GLU A 4 14.40 -12.68 9.67
C GLU A 4 14.55 -11.35 8.93
N ASN A 5 13.46 -10.87 8.32
CA ASN A 5 13.45 -9.63 7.56
C ASN A 5 13.62 -8.46 8.53
N LYS A 6 14.86 -8.17 8.93
CA LYS A 6 15.26 -7.01 9.78
C LYS A 6 14.61 -5.69 9.33
N ILE A 7 14.31 -5.59 8.04
CA ILE A 7 13.68 -4.45 7.37
C ILE A 7 12.35 -4.03 8.02
N THR A 8 11.53 -4.96 8.52
CA THR A 8 10.21 -4.59 9.09
C THR A 8 10.26 -4.26 10.57
N LYS A 9 11.26 -4.74 11.33
CA LYS A 9 11.35 -4.48 12.78
C LYS A 9 11.94 -3.11 13.11
N GLU A 10 12.82 -2.56 12.27
CA GLU A 10 13.43 -1.24 12.53
C GLU A 10 12.56 -0.05 12.10
N VAL A 11 11.58 -0.27 11.22
CA VAL A 11 10.82 0.83 10.60
C VAL A 11 9.53 1.20 11.38
N TYR A 12 9.02 0.30 12.22
CA TYR A 12 7.76 0.52 12.93
C TYR A 12 7.96 0.70 14.45
N PRO A 13 7.61 1.86 15.05
CA PRO A 13 7.65 2.02 16.50
C PRO A 13 6.66 1.04 17.16
N THR A 14 7.14 0.35 18.19
CA THR A 14 6.55 -0.83 18.82
C THR A 14 5.15 -0.62 19.40
N GLY A 15 4.68 0.62 19.56
CA GLY A 15 3.39 0.95 20.20
C GLY A 15 2.18 1.03 19.26
N GLN A 16 2.37 1.09 17.94
CA GLN A 16 1.26 1.27 16.96
C GLN A 16 1.21 0.19 15.86
N ALA A 17 2.12 -0.77 15.92
CA ALA A 17 2.29 -1.78 14.89
C ALA A 17 1.45 -3.02 15.18
N GLY A 18 0.68 -3.47 14.20
CA GLY A 18 0.00 -4.76 14.21
C GLY A 18 0.82 -5.83 13.50
N VAL A 19 0.47 -7.10 13.74
CA VAL A 19 1.03 -8.25 13.03
C VAL A 19 -0.06 -8.90 12.20
N ASN A 20 0.18 -9.13 10.91
CA ASN A 20 -0.77 -9.78 10.01
C ASN A 20 -0.73 -11.31 10.15
N GLN A 21 -1.62 -12.02 9.46
CA GLN A 21 -1.70 -13.49 9.50
C GLN A 21 -0.46 -14.21 8.94
N LEU A 22 0.37 -13.50 8.17
CA LEU A 22 1.62 -14.01 7.63
C LEU A 22 2.81 -13.72 8.57
N GLY A 23 2.58 -13.08 9.71
CA GLY A 23 3.62 -12.69 10.66
C GLY A 23 4.36 -11.38 10.31
N GLY A 24 3.89 -10.63 9.31
CA GLY A 24 4.47 -9.34 8.93
C GLY A 24 3.94 -8.17 9.75
N VAL A 25 4.83 -7.22 10.05
CA VAL A 25 4.51 -6.02 10.82
C VAL A 25 3.93 -4.94 9.92
N PHE A 26 2.87 -4.27 10.37
CA PHE A 26 2.24 -3.17 9.63
C PHE A 26 1.68 -2.10 10.59
N VAL A 27 1.43 -0.89 10.07
CA VAL A 27 0.71 0.16 10.81
C VAL A 27 -0.57 0.52 10.06
N ASN A 28 -1.70 0.47 10.75
CA ASN A 28 -2.99 0.82 10.18
C ASN A 28 -3.00 2.28 9.68
N GLY A 29 -3.58 2.49 8.50
CA GLY A 29 -3.71 3.81 7.87
C GLY A 29 -2.40 4.40 7.31
N ARG A 30 -1.26 3.71 7.42
CA ARG A 30 0.02 4.16 6.85
C ARG A 30 0.43 3.32 5.64
N PRO A 31 1.06 3.93 4.63
CA PRO A 31 1.61 3.19 3.50
C PRO A 31 2.76 2.28 3.97
N LEU A 32 2.95 1.18 3.23
CA LEU A 32 4.08 0.28 3.43
C LEU A 32 5.40 1.05 3.16
N PRO A 33 6.49 0.78 3.90
CA PRO A 33 7.77 1.45 3.69
C PRO A 33 8.29 1.30 2.26
N ASP A 34 8.89 2.36 1.72
CA ASP A 34 9.37 2.39 0.33
C ASP A 34 10.36 1.26 0.02
N VAL A 35 11.18 0.86 0.99
CA VAL A 35 12.09 -0.30 0.87
C VAL A 35 11.33 -1.60 0.58
N VAL A 36 10.21 -1.85 1.25
CA VAL A 36 9.39 -3.06 1.04
C VAL A 36 8.66 -2.95 -0.29
N ARG A 37 8.14 -1.77 -0.63
CA ARG A 37 7.46 -1.51 -1.91
C ARG A 37 8.41 -1.73 -3.09
N LYS A 38 9.65 -1.25 -2.99
CA LYS A 38 10.71 -1.48 -3.99
C LYS A 38 11.02 -2.96 -4.11
N ARG A 39 11.16 -3.68 -2.98
CA ARG A 39 11.44 -5.11 -2.98
C ARG A 39 10.34 -5.94 -3.64
N ILE A 40 9.06 -5.58 -3.46
CA ILE A 40 7.92 -6.21 -4.15
C ILE A 40 8.09 -6.10 -5.67
N VAL A 41 8.42 -4.91 -6.17
CA VAL A 41 8.59 -4.65 -7.60
C VAL A 41 9.83 -5.37 -8.15
N GLU A 42 10.96 -5.34 -7.44
CA GLU A 42 12.17 -6.08 -7.84
C GLU A 42 11.89 -7.57 -8.04
N LEU A 43 11.24 -8.22 -7.07
CA LEU A 43 10.93 -9.64 -7.15
C LEU A 43 9.95 -9.95 -8.30
N ALA A 44 8.98 -9.07 -8.57
CA ALA A 44 8.07 -9.25 -9.70
C ALA A 44 8.79 -9.12 -11.05
N ILE A 45 9.72 -8.17 -11.19
CA ILE A 45 10.57 -8.01 -12.39
C ILE A 45 11.45 -9.24 -12.59
N MET A 46 11.93 -9.86 -11.50
CA MET A 46 12.67 -11.13 -11.54
C MET A 46 11.79 -12.35 -11.88
N GLY A 47 10.50 -12.17 -12.15
CA GLY A 47 9.56 -13.24 -12.51
C GLY A 47 9.04 -14.05 -11.32
N VAL A 48 9.24 -13.59 -10.08
CA VAL A 48 8.71 -14.26 -8.89
C VAL A 48 7.19 -14.09 -8.85
N ARG A 49 6.46 -15.19 -8.61
CA ARG A 49 5.00 -15.15 -8.56
C ARG A 49 4.52 -14.29 -7.39
N PRO A 50 3.46 -13.47 -7.54
CA PRO A 50 2.94 -12.61 -6.46
C PRO A 50 2.62 -13.35 -5.15
N CYS A 51 2.18 -14.62 -5.24
CA CYS A 51 1.92 -15.46 -4.07
C CYS A 51 3.21 -15.81 -3.30
N ASP A 52 4.32 -16.03 -4.01
CA ASP A 52 5.62 -16.29 -3.40
C ASP A 52 6.19 -15.00 -2.79
N ILE A 53 6.03 -13.85 -3.46
CA ILE A 53 6.41 -12.53 -2.92
C ILE A 53 5.68 -12.25 -1.60
N SER A 54 4.36 -12.49 -1.55
CA SER A 54 3.54 -12.32 -0.34
C SER A 54 4.09 -13.12 0.85
N ARG A 55 4.46 -14.38 0.61
CA ARG A 55 5.02 -15.26 1.66
C ARG A 55 6.42 -14.85 2.07
N GLN A 56 7.29 -14.48 1.13
CA GLN A 56 8.68 -14.11 1.42
C GLN A 56 8.79 -12.80 2.20
N LEU A 57 7.95 -11.81 1.87
CA LEU A 57 7.96 -10.49 2.50
C LEU A 57 6.98 -10.37 3.67
N LEU A 58 6.18 -11.42 3.93
CA LEU A 58 5.14 -11.45 4.97
C LEU A 58 4.12 -10.32 4.79
N VAL A 59 3.83 -9.94 3.53
CA VAL A 59 2.88 -8.88 3.17
C VAL A 59 1.62 -9.52 2.59
N SER A 60 0.43 -8.97 2.88
CA SER A 60 -0.81 -9.52 2.35
C SER A 60 -0.87 -9.50 0.82
N HIS A 61 -1.44 -10.54 0.23
CA HIS A 61 -1.58 -10.67 -1.22
C HIS A 61 -2.27 -9.45 -1.86
N GLY A 62 -3.31 -8.91 -1.20
CA GLY A 62 -4.00 -7.70 -1.67
C GLY A 62 -3.10 -6.46 -1.72
N CYS A 63 -2.15 -6.32 -0.79
CA CYS A 63 -1.19 -5.23 -0.81
C CYS A 63 -0.17 -5.40 -1.95
N VAL A 64 0.36 -6.62 -2.13
CA VAL A 64 1.25 -6.98 -3.24
C VAL A 64 0.59 -6.66 -4.59
N SER A 65 -0.63 -7.16 -4.81
CA SER A 65 -1.41 -6.92 -6.03
C SER A 65 -1.61 -5.43 -6.30
N LYS A 66 -2.06 -4.66 -5.29
CA LYS A 66 -2.29 -3.22 -5.41
C LYS A 66 -1.03 -2.43 -5.77
N ILE A 67 0.13 -2.81 -5.23
CA ILE A 67 1.41 -2.16 -5.55
C ILE A 67 1.81 -2.48 -7.00
N LEU A 68 1.72 -3.75 -7.40
CA LEU A 68 2.10 -4.18 -8.74
C LEU A 68 1.20 -3.56 -9.82
N THR A 69 -0.12 -3.56 -9.61
CA THR A 69 -1.06 -2.89 -10.52
C THR A 69 -0.68 -1.42 -10.73
N ARG A 70 -0.44 -0.67 -9.65
CA ARG A 70 -0.04 0.74 -9.74
C ARG A 70 1.31 0.92 -10.42
N PHE A 71 2.26 0.03 -10.16
CA PHE A 71 3.57 0.06 -10.81
C PHE A 71 3.46 -0.18 -12.31
N TYR A 72 2.65 -1.15 -12.76
CA TYR A 72 2.44 -1.39 -14.18
C TYR A 72 1.66 -0.27 -14.89
N GLU A 73 0.76 0.42 -14.17
CA GLU A 73 0.02 1.56 -14.71
C GLU A 73 0.85 2.85 -14.81
N THR A 74 1.70 3.13 -13.80
CA THR A 74 2.31 4.46 -13.62
C THR A 74 3.83 4.46 -13.60
N GLY A 75 4.47 3.30 -13.47
CA GLY A 75 5.91 3.16 -13.20
C GLY A 75 6.36 3.62 -11.80
N SER A 76 5.46 4.15 -10.97
CA SER A 76 5.82 4.71 -9.66
C SER A 76 5.68 3.70 -8.53
N ILE A 77 6.72 3.59 -7.71
CA ILE A 77 6.66 2.84 -6.45
C ILE A 77 6.08 3.66 -5.30
N ARG A 78 5.96 4.99 -5.43
CA ARG A 78 5.55 5.85 -4.31
C ARG A 78 4.05 5.68 -4.04
N PRO A 79 3.60 5.73 -2.77
CA PRO A 79 2.18 5.73 -2.47
C PRO A 79 1.49 6.95 -3.11
N GLY A 80 0.23 6.80 -3.50
CA GLY A 80 -0.58 7.94 -3.96
C GLY A 80 -0.82 8.95 -2.83
N SER A 81 -1.16 10.18 -3.20
CA SER A 81 -1.51 11.23 -2.23
C SER A 81 -2.72 10.78 -1.39
N ILE A 82 -2.50 10.58 -0.09
CA ILE A 82 -3.56 10.36 0.90
C ILE A 82 -3.94 11.74 1.42
N GLY A 83 -5.07 12.28 0.97
CA GLY A 83 -5.53 13.60 1.36
C GLY A 83 -5.97 14.42 0.16
N GLY A 84 -7.25 14.33 -0.14
CA GLY A 84 -7.94 15.22 -1.05
C GLY A 84 -9.42 15.11 -0.73
N SER A 85 -9.93 16.03 0.09
CA SER A 85 -11.37 16.26 0.10
C SER A 85 -11.72 16.69 -1.32
N LYS A 86 -12.33 15.79 -2.10
CA LYS A 86 -13.12 16.23 -3.25
C LYS A 86 -14.24 17.07 -2.64
N THR A 87 -14.08 18.39 -2.64
CA THR A 87 -15.16 19.32 -2.29
C THR A 87 -16.35 18.93 -3.14
N LYS A 88 -17.40 18.43 -2.50
CA LYS A 88 -18.67 18.09 -3.13
C LYS A 88 -19.20 19.42 -3.68
N LEU A 89 -19.18 19.59 -5.01
CA LEU A 89 -19.74 20.75 -5.68
C LEU A 89 -21.21 20.84 -5.25
N ALA A 90 -21.53 21.75 -4.34
CA ALA A 90 -22.89 21.94 -3.85
C ALA A 90 -23.71 22.50 -5.01
N TRP A 91 -24.63 21.70 -5.53
CA TRP A 91 -25.57 22.11 -6.56
C TRP A 91 -26.65 22.99 -5.93
N SER A 92 -26.36 24.27 -5.72
CA SER A 92 -27.35 25.26 -5.28
C SER A 92 -27.37 26.44 -6.24
N ALA A 93 -27.94 26.22 -7.42
CA ALA A 93 -28.43 27.28 -8.30
C ALA A 93 -29.62 26.76 -9.11
N LYS A 94 -30.81 26.83 -8.51
CA LYS A 94 -32.13 26.95 -9.19
C LYS A 94 -33.22 27.28 -8.17
N ALA A 95 -33.09 28.46 -7.56
CA ALA A 95 -34.21 29.14 -6.91
C ALA A 95 -34.43 30.47 -7.63
N LEU A 96 -34.95 30.40 -8.86
CA LEU A 96 -35.65 31.49 -9.52
C LEU A 96 -36.42 30.86 -10.68
N GLU A 97 -37.68 30.54 -10.44
CA GLU A 97 -38.79 30.67 -11.38
C GLU A 97 -40.06 30.26 -10.60
N SER A 98 -40.75 31.23 -10.01
CA SER A 98 -42.19 31.20 -9.63
C SER A 98 -42.50 32.43 -8.76
N ALA A 99 -42.73 33.57 -9.40
CA ALA A 99 -43.65 34.63 -8.98
C ALA A 99 -43.86 35.58 -10.15
#